data_AF-A0A7I8ENP5-F1
#
_entry.id   AF-A0A7I8ENP5-F1
#
_cell.length_a   1.000
_cell.length_b   1.000
_cell.length_c   1.000
_cell.angle_alpha   90.00
_cell.angle_beta   90.00
_cell.angle_gamma   90.00
#
_symmetry.space_group_name_H-M   'P 1'
#
loop_
_entity.id
_entity.type
_entity.pdbx_description
1 polymer ?
#
loop_
_entity_poly.entity_id
_entity_poly.type
_entity_poly.pdbx_seq_one_letter_code
_entity_poly.pdbx_strand_id
1 'polypeptide(L)'
;MDRAQTQRITPAKRKRLVKTYGAWPPGYSKEDIELFLDLLYRMYSYVYTRAEIRKIMLANPFDHTHPPHQIKLIDLTDWLEALLI
;
A
#
# COMPACT_ATOMS: atom_id res chain seq x y z
N MET A 1 9.07 -10.57 2.10
CA MET A 1 7.90 -10.55 1.20
C MET A 1 8.46 -10.77 -0.18
N ASP A 2 8.72 -12.04 -0.47
CA ASP A 2 8.95 -12.46 -1.84
C ASP A 2 7.70 -12.08 -2.65
N ARG A 3 7.86 -11.53 -3.85
CA ARG A 3 6.74 -11.26 -4.77
C ARG A 3 5.89 -12.53 -5.03
N ALA A 4 6.46 -13.71 -4.75
CA ALA A 4 5.79 -15.00 -4.82
C ALA A 4 4.78 -15.31 -3.68
N GLN A 5 4.74 -14.52 -2.61
CA GLN A 5 3.81 -14.70 -1.47
C GLN A 5 2.70 -13.64 -1.40
N THR A 6 2.52 -12.83 -2.45
CA THR A 6 1.37 -11.94 -2.56
C THR A 6 0.11 -12.78 -2.78
N GLN A 7 -0.63 -13.04 -1.70
CA GLN A 7 -2.00 -13.53 -1.83
C GLN A 7 -2.75 -12.56 -2.74
N ARG A 8 -3.11 -13.03 -3.94
CA ARG A 8 -3.80 -12.24 -4.96
C ARG A 8 -4.97 -11.52 -4.30
N ILE A 9 -4.95 -10.18 -4.34
CA ILE A 9 -5.96 -9.36 -3.68
C ILE A 9 -7.33 -9.77 -4.21
N THR A 10 -8.24 -10.13 -3.30
CA THR A 10 -9.59 -10.53 -3.70
C THR A 10 -10.35 -9.32 -4.26
N PRO A 11 -11.30 -9.52 -5.20
CA PRO A 11 -12.09 -8.41 -5.75
C PRO A 11 -12.80 -7.58 -4.66
N ALA A 12 -13.29 -8.25 -3.60
CA ALA A 12 -13.90 -7.59 -2.46
C ALA A 12 -12.93 -6.70 -1.69
N LYS A 13 -11.70 -7.18 -1.45
CA LYS A 13 -10.64 -6.41 -0.79
C LYS A 13 -10.21 -5.22 -1.65
N ARG A 14 -9.99 -5.43 -2.95
CA ARG A 14 -9.70 -4.35 -3.91
C ARG A 14 -10.76 -3.26 -3.90
N LYS A 15 -12.05 -3.65 -4.03
CA LYS A 15 -13.18 -2.71 -3.97
C LYS A 15 -13.21 -1.92 -2.67
N ARG A 16 -12.95 -2.57 -1.53
CA ARG A 16 -12.88 -1.90 -0.22
C ARG A 16 -11.73 -0.88 -0.16
N LEU A 17 -10.54 -1.26 -0.62
CA LEU A 17 -9.35 -0.41 -0.57
C LEU A 17 -9.51 0.83 -1.45
N VAL A 18 -9.94 0.67 -2.71
CA VAL A 18 -10.19 1.81 -3.62
C VAL A 18 -11.29 2.72 -3.09
N LYS A 19 -12.35 2.16 -2.48
CA LYS A 19 -13.39 2.96 -1.83
C LYS A 19 -12.86 3.76 -0.63
N THR A 20 -11.89 3.22 0.11
CA THR A 20 -11.40 3.81 1.36
C THR A 20 -10.33 4.86 1.10
N TYR A 21 -9.35 4.55 0.25
CA TYR A 21 -8.15 5.37 0.03
C TYR A 21 -8.18 6.12 -1.31
N GLY A 22 -9.20 5.88 -2.13
CA GLY A 22 -9.37 6.53 -3.41
C GLY A 22 -8.78 5.76 -4.58
N ALA A 23 -8.92 6.39 -5.75
CA ALA A 23 -8.37 5.91 -7.01
C ALA A 23 -6.87 6.25 -7.09
N TRP A 24 -6.33 6.22 -8.32
CA TRP A 24 -4.95 6.51 -8.62
C TRP A 24 -4.49 7.87 -8.05
N PRO A 25 -3.37 7.94 -7.31
CA PRO A 25 -2.84 9.20 -6.79
C PRO A 25 -2.51 10.19 -7.92
N PRO A 26 -3.01 11.44 -7.86
CA PRO A 26 -2.76 12.41 -8.92
C PRO A 26 -1.27 12.76 -9.01
N GLY A 27 -0.75 12.85 -10.23
CA GLY A 27 0.64 13.23 -10.49
C GLY A 27 1.67 12.10 -10.42
N TYR A 28 1.25 10.86 -10.13
CA TYR A 28 2.13 9.69 -10.13
C TYR A 28 1.89 8.84 -11.37
N SER A 29 2.95 8.41 -12.04
CA SER A 29 2.89 7.42 -13.12
C SER A 29 2.76 6.00 -12.57
N LYS A 30 2.46 5.03 -13.44
CA LYS A 30 2.42 3.61 -13.06
C LYS A 30 3.76 3.15 -12.50
N GLU A 31 4.83 3.60 -13.15
CA GLU A 31 6.22 3.33 -12.78
C GLU A 31 6.55 3.89 -11.39
N ASP A 32 6.07 5.09 -11.06
CA ASP A 32 6.27 5.68 -9.72
C ASP A 32 5.64 4.83 -8.62
N ILE A 33 4.42 4.33 -8.87
CA ILE A 33 3.72 3.45 -7.91
C ILE A 33 4.42 2.09 -7.79
N GLU A 34 4.89 1.51 -8.89
CA GLU A 34 5.67 0.26 -8.88
C GLU A 34 6.99 0.40 -8.12
N LEU A 35 7.73 1.49 -8.35
CA LEU A 35 8.99 1.78 -7.66
C LEU A 35 8.78 2.02 -6.17
N PHE A 36 7.74 2.78 -5.81
CA PHE A 36 7.41 3.03 -4.41
C PHE A 36 7.03 1.74 -3.68
N LEU A 37 6.23 0.88 -4.33
CA LEU A 37 5.87 -0.42 -3.78
C LEU A 37 7.09 -1.34 -3.61
N ASP A 38 8.02 -1.36 -4.57
CA ASP A 38 9.27 -2.12 -4.46
C ASP A 38 10.13 -1.63 -3.28
N LEU A 39 10.21 -0.31 -3.08
CA LEU A 39 10.90 0.29 -1.95
C LEU A 39 10.28 -0.13 -0.62
N LEU A 40 8.96 -0.03 -0.48
CA LEU A 40 8.24 -0.47 0.72
C LEU A 40 8.52 -1.95 1.01
N TYR A 41 8.48 -2.81 -0.01
CA TYR A 41 8.79 -4.21 0.17
C TYR A 41 10.22 -4.42 0.62
N ARG A 42 11.22 -3.78 0.02
CA ARG A 42 12.62 -3.90 0.44
C ARG A 42 12.84 -3.44 1.88
N MET A 43 12.28 -2.29 2.26
CA MET A 43 12.45 -1.74 3.60
C MET A 43 11.84 -2.63 4.68
N TYR A 44 10.60 -3.05 4.50
CA TYR A 44 9.85 -3.70 5.58
C TYR A 44 9.97 -5.23 5.57
N SER A 45 10.25 -5.85 4.42
CA SER A 45 10.34 -7.31 4.35
C SER A 45 11.59 -7.90 4.99
N TYR A 46 12.68 -7.15 5.03
CA TYR A 46 13.94 -7.60 5.59
C TYR A 46 13.98 -7.44 7.12
N VAL A 47 13.29 -6.41 7.62
CA VAL A 47 13.40 -5.98 9.03
C VAL A 47 12.24 -6.48 9.87
N TYR A 48 11.04 -6.63 9.30
CA TYR A 48 9.83 -6.90 10.07
C TYR A 48 9.14 -8.19 9.65
N THR A 49 8.66 -8.90 10.65
CA THR A 49 7.71 -9.99 10.46
C THR A 49 6.36 -9.45 9.99
N ARG A 50 5.56 -10.30 9.34
CA ARG A 50 4.20 -9.94 8.91
C ARG A 50 3.30 -9.50 10.07
N ALA A 51 3.53 -10.01 11.28
CA ALA A 51 2.78 -9.62 12.47
C ALA A 51 3.12 -8.20 12.93
N GLU A 52 4.38 -7.79 12.79
CA GLU A 52 4.85 -6.44 13.10
C GLU A 52 4.38 -5.43 12.05
N ILE A 53 4.46 -5.76 10.76
CA ILE A 53 3.97 -4.92 9.65
C ILE A 53 2.50 -4.52 9.84
N ARG A 54 1.66 -5.44 10.35
CA ARG A 54 0.23 -5.17 10.61
C ARG A 54 -0.02 -4.11 11.69
N LYS A 55 0.96 -3.84 12.55
CA LYS A 55 0.89 -2.86 13.63
C LYS A 55 1.45 -1.49 13.23
N ILE A 56 2.12 -1.40 12.09
CA ILE A 56 2.73 -0.15 11.62
C ILE A 56 1.63 0.75 11.04
N MET A 57 1.48 1.93 11.64
CA MET A 57 0.63 3.04 11.17
C MET A 57 1.54 4.13 10.59
N LEU A 58 1.13 4.70 9.46
CA LEU A 58 1.85 5.76 8.76
C LEU A 58 0.87 6.87 8.39
N ALA A 59 1.35 8.11 8.26
CA ALA A 59 0.59 9.13 7.54
C ALA A 59 0.44 8.71 6.08
N ASN A 60 -0.75 8.84 5.50
CA ASN A 60 -0.98 8.53 4.10
C ASN A 60 -0.15 9.48 3.23
N PRO A 61 0.84 8.98 2.45
CA PRO A 61 1.74 9.83 1.68
C PRO A 61 1.07 10.53 0.49
N PHE A 62 -0.13 10.09 0.10
CA PHE A 62 -0.92 10.67 -0.99
C PHE A 62 -2.05 11.57 -0.49
N ASP A 63 -2.12 11.78 0.82
CA ASP A 63 -3.15 12.60 1.43
C ASP A 63 -2.62 14.00 1.73
N HIS A 64 -3.27 15.00 1.15
CA HIS A 64 -2.95 16.40 1.30
C HIS A 64 -3.80 17.11 2.36
N THR A 65 -4.66 16.39 3.09
CA THR A 65 -5.42 16.95 4.21
C THR A 65 -4.53 17.27 5.41
N HIS A 66 -5.03 18.10 6.33
CA HIS A 66 -4.30 18.49 7.54
C HIS A 66 -5.15 18.25 8.79
N PRO A 67 -4.77 17.31 9.69
CA PRO A 67 -3.65 16.37 9.56
C PRO A 67 -3.92 15.26 8.53
N PRO A 68 -2.88 14.66 7.92
CA PRO A 68 -3.07 13.55 6.98
C PRO A 68 -3.66 12.33 7.68
N HIS A 69 -4.59 11.66 7.00
CA HIS A 69 -5.19 10.42 7.47
C HIS A 69 -4.11 9.36 7.68
N GLN A 70 -4.32 8.54 8.71
CA GLN A 70 -3.41 7.44 9.02
C GLN A 70 -3.83 6.20 8.23
N ILE A 71 -2.84 5.46 7.73
CA ILE A 71 -3.02 4.20 7.01
C ILE A 71 -2.10 3.13 7.61
N LYS A 72 -2.62 1.89 7.70
CA LYS A 72 -1.77 0.75 8.07
C LYS A 72 -0.83 0.45 6.91
N LEU A 73 0.43 0.15 7.19
CA LEU A 73 1.40 -0.21 6.16
C LEU A 73 0.90 -1.36 5.26
N ILE A 74 0.26 -2.36 5.85
CA ILE A 74 -0.33 -3.48 5.07
C ILE A 74 -1.46 -3.00 4.13
N ASP A 75 -2.31 -2.08 4.59
CA ASP A 75 -3.39 -1.54 3.77
C ASP A 75 -2.85 -0.61 2.68
N LEU A 76 -1.75 0.11 2.94
CA LEU A 76 -1.04 0.91 1.95
C LEU A 76 -0.49 0.02 0.83
N THR A 77 0.28 -1.02 1.17
CA THR A 77 0.83 -1.93 0.14
C THR A 77 -0.27 -2.65 -0.63
N ASP A 78 -1.32 -3.12 0.06
CA ASP A 78 -2.45 -3.77 -0.59
C ASP A 78 -3.22 -2.80 -1.52
N TRP A 79 -3.36 -1.53 -1.14
CA TRP A 79 -4.04 -0.55 -1.97
C TRP A 79 -3.23 -0.21 -3.22
N LEU A 80 -1.91 -0.01 -3.09
CA LEU A 80 -1.03 0.23 -4.24
C LEU A 80 -1.02 -0.96 -5.22
N GLU A 81 -0.96 -2.19 -4.72
CA GLU A 81 -1.12 -3.39 -5.56
C GLU A 81 -2.48 -3.45 -6.24
N ALA A 82 -3.56 -3.07 -5.53
CA ALA A 82 -4.91 -3.06 -6.08
C ALA A 82 -5.09 -2.05 -7.22
N LEU A 83 -4.27 -0.99 -7.27
CA LEU A 83 -4.24 -0.01 -8.36
C LEU A 83 -3.50 -0.54 -9.60
N LEU A 84 -2.53 -1.45 -9.43
CA LEU A 84 -1.71 -2.01 -10.52
C LEU A 84 -2.35 -3.20 -11.27
N ILE A 85 -3.51 -3.69 -10.79
CA ILE A 85 -4.25 -4.86 -11.33
C ILE A 85 -5.42 -4.45 -12.22
#